data_AF-A0A0D2KA66-F1
#
_entry.id   AF-A0A0D2KA66-F1
#
_cell.length_a   1.000
_cell.length_b   1.000
_cell.length_c   1.000
_cell.angle_alpha   90.00
_cell.angle_beta   90.00
_cell.angle_gamma   90.00
#
_symmetry.space_group_name_H-M   'P 1'
#
loop_
_entity.id
_entity.type
_entity.pdbx_description
1 polymer ?
#
loop_
_entity_poly.entity_id
_entity_poly.type
_entity_poly.pdbx_seq_one_letter_code
_entity_poly.pdbx_strand_id
1 'polypeptide(L)'
;MSNENILAERLEPHLDSGDEFPSPPPKRRRISQESDSPPGTATRHAPISRVKRIVSPEQNGSVSAARPTIPTTSVTFQSLSVAPWLIHSLAAMAISHPTEIQRSCIPEILKGRDCIGGSRTGTGKTVAFAVPILQKWAEDPFGIYAVILTPTRELALQIYEQFQALGAPQNLKTVLITGGCDMRPQAVALAKRPHVVVATPGRLADHILSSGKETTIGLSRARVMVLDEADRLLASGPGSMLPDLNTCLSALPPPSSRLTLLFTATITPEVRALKDLARPPDRPPIFISEIADISDPSSSSSLVPASLTQTYLQIPMTHKDAFLHVLLSVPSFAKEPEPSIMVFVNRTSTADILHRTLLQLSHPVTALHSELPQSQRNRNLSDFRSQKSRILISTDVASRGLDIPEVNFVINFDVPRNPVDYVHRVGRTARAGREGTSVTFVGQRDVALVLAIEEYIGSKMAEWTEEGVNIETRVVKGRTLKDVAEARMEALRDAESGKDVKGWRRKIKKDRKRAFVG
;
A
#
# COMPACT_ATOMS: atom_id res chain seq x y z
N MET A 1 23.12 55.51 -47.29
CA MET A 1 22.50 55.00 -48.53
C MET A 1 21.68 53.78 -48.11
N SER A 2 20.35 53.75 -48.02
CA SER A 2 19.26 54.61 -48.49
C SER A 2 18.04 54.22 -47.63
N ASN A 3 17.55 55.11 -46.77
CA ASN A 3 16.22 55.75 -46.81
C ASN A 3 15.03 54.89 -47.25
N GLU A 4 14.07 54.70 -46.34
CA GLU A 4 12.70 55.20 -46.55
C GLU A 4 11.98 55.50 -45.22
N ASN A 5 11.40 56.71 -45.17
CA ASN A 5 10.62 57.33 -44.09
C ASN A 5 9.19 56.78 -44.05
N ILE A 6 8.50 56.90 -42.90
CA ILE A 6 7.29 57.73 -42.77
C ILE A 6 6.91 57.90 -41.28
N LEU A 7 6.66 59.16 -40.94
CA LEU A 7 6.18 59.75 -39.68
C LEU A 7 4.79 59.26 -39.25
N ALA A 8 4.55 59.27 -37.93
CA ALA A 8 3.48 60.11 -37.36
C ALA A 8 3.76 60.38 -35.86
N GLU A 9 3.77 61.66 -35.51
CA GLU A 9 4.09 62.24 -34.22
C GLU A 9 2.80 62.88 -33.64
N ARG A 10 2.78 63.10 -32.31
CA ARG A 10 1.89 64.01 -31.51
C ARG A 10 0.57 63.39 -31.00
N LEU A 11 0.08 63.62 -29.77
CA LEU A 11 0.27 64.66 -28.75
C LEU A 11 -0.16 64.08 -27.37
N GLU A 12 0.47 64.52 -26.28
CA GLU A 12 -0.01 64.31 -24.90
C GLU A 12 -1.30 65.11 -24.61
N PRO A 13 -1.99 64.80 -23.48
CA PRO A 13 -1.97 65.81 -22.42
C PRO A 13 -1.73 65.23 -21.02
N HIS A 14 -0.91 65.95 -20.25
CA HIS A 14 -0.91 65.98 -18.79
C HIS A 14 -2.32 66.17 -18.21
N LEU A 15 -2.64 65.47 -17.11
CA LEU A 15 -3.06 66.09 -15.84
C LEU A 15 -3.05 65.06 -14.70
N ASP A 16 -2.67 65.61 -13.55
CA ASP A 16 -2.32 65.05 -12.25
C ASP A 16 -3.56 64.74 -11.39
N SER A 17 -3.53 63.68 -10.58
CA SER A 17 -4.10 63.63 -9.22
C SER A 17 -4.03 62.22 -8.60
N GLY A 18 -3.28 62.10 -7.51
CA GLY A 18 -3.89 61.71 -6.22
C GLY A 18 -3.97 60.23 -5.82
N ASP A 19 -3.24 59.94 -4.74
CA ASP A 19 -3.57 59.05 -3.63
C ASP A 19 -3.09 57.58 -3.63
N GLU A 20 -1.96 57.42 -2.95
CA GLU A 20 -1.43 56.22 -2.29
C GLU A 20 -2.49 55.53 -1.41
N PHE A 21 -2.69 54.23 -1.61
CA PHE A 21 -3.42 53.37 -0.67
C PHE A 21 -2.46 52.69 0.34
N PRO A 22 -2.76 52.75 1.65
CA PRO A 22 -1.82 52.38 2.71
C PRO A 22 -1.73 50.87 2.99
N SER A 23 -0.53 50.45 3.43
CA SER A 23 -0.23 49.09 3.91
C SER A 23 -0.85 48.82 5.30
N PRO A 24 -1.29 47.59 5.61
CA PRO A 24 -1.88 47.26 6.91
C PRO A 24 -0.82 47.14 8.02
N PRO A 25 -1.16 47.47 9.29
CA PRO A 25 -0.18 47.55 10.38
C PRO A 25 0.17 46.17 10.98
N PRO A 26 1.36 46.01 11.59
CA PRO A 26 1.75 44.78 12.26
C PRO A 26 1.09 44.66 13.64
N LYS A 27 0.55 43.47 13.96
CA LYS A 27 -0.05 43.18 15.27
C LYS A 27 1.02 43.08 16.37
N ARG A 28 0.88 43.97 17.36
CA ARG A 28 1.69 44.07 18.57
C ARG A 28 1.53 42.85 19.50
N ARG A 29 2.67 42.41 20.01
CA ARG A 29 2.93 41.41 21.07
C ARG A 29 2.41 41.92 22.42
N ARG A 30 1.61 41.10 23.13
CA ARG A 30 1.10 41.41 24.48
C ARG A 30 2.10 40.91 25.51
N ILE A 31 2.68 41.85 26.27
CA ILE A 31 3.49 41.64 27.47
C ILE A 31 2.54 41.81 28.67
N SER A 32 2.61 40.91 29.64
CA SER A 32 2.04 41.09 30.99
C SER A 32 3.19 41.14 32.00
N GLN A 33 3.18 42.17 32.84
CA GLN A 33 4.14 42.46 33.89
C GLN A 33 3.85 41.71 35.20
N GLU A 34 4.87 41.70 36.04
CA GLU A 34 5.14 40.96 37.30
C GLU A 34 4.50 41.53 38.57
N SER A 35 4.54 40.73 39.66
CA SER A 35 4.87 41.11 41.06
C SER A 35 4.99 39.78 41.87
N ASP A 36 5.87 39.52 42.86
CA ASP A 36 6.81 40.32 43.64
C ASP A 36 7.83 39.39 44.39
N SER A 37 9.15 39.63 44.19
CA SER A 37 10.37 39.56 45.07
C SER A 37 10.73 38.35 46.04
N PRO A 38 11.94 38.29 46.71
CA PRO A 38 13.23 37.68 46.27
C PRO A 38 13.92 36.75 47.35
N PRO A 39 15.27 36.58 47.45
CA PRO A 39 16.24 35.93 46.56
C PRO A 39 17.00 34.74 47.22
N GLY A 40 17.67 33.86 46.46
CA GLY A 40 18.62 32.92 47.07
C GLY A 40 19.30 31.89 46.17
N THR A 41 20.58 32.15 45.89
CA THR A 41 21.67 31.18 45.63
C THR A 41 21.74 30.41 44.30
N ALA A 42 22.86 30.66 43.63
CA ALA A 42 23.37 29.97 42.45
C ALA A 42 24.14 28.69 42.81
N THR A 43 24.01 27.63 41.99
CA THR A 43 25.01 26.54 41.83
C THR A 43 24.74 25.82 40.50
N ARG A 44 25.59 25.97 39.48
CA ARG A 44 26.72 25.08 39.09
C ARG A 44 26.33 23.63 38.74
N HIS A 45 26.63 23.26 37.49
CA HIS A 45 26.60 21.91 36.93
C HIS A 45 27.60 20.95 37.60
N ALA A 46 27.21 19.67 37.78
CA ALA A 46 28.02 18.47 37.51
C ALA A 46 27.21 17.16 37.70
N PRO A 47 27.63 16.05 37.07
CA PRO A 47 26.78 14.93 36.63
C PRO A 47 26.88 13.71 37.57
N ILE A 48 25.88 12.81 37.55
CA ILE A 48 26.03 11.50 38.20
C ILE A 48 25.38 10.40 37.33
N SER A 49 26.25 9.60 36.73
CA SER A 49 25.98 8.20 36.44
C SER A 49 25.98 7.42 37.76
N ARG A 50 24.93 6.65 38.03
CA ARG A 50 24.97 5.40 38.79
C ARG A 50 23.60 4.74 38.78
N VAL A 51 23.43 3.79 37.87
CA VAL A 51 22.31 2.84 37.89
C VAL A 51 22.49 1.94 39.12
N LYS A 52 21.56 2.02 40.06
CA LYS A 52 21.44 1.10 41.19
C LYS A 52 20.58 -0.07 40.74
N ARG A 53 21.16 -1.27 40.76
CA ARG A 53 20.52 -2.56 40.40
C ARG A 53 19.40 -2.84 41.41
N ILE A 54 18.14 -2.83 40.96
CA ILE A 54 16.99 -3.25 41.76
C ILE A 54 16.74 -4.74 41.48
N VAL A 55 16.69 -5.50 42.55
CA VAL A 55 16.41 -6.94 42.62
C VAL A 55 14.92 -7.15 42.35
N SER A 56 14.60 -8.07 41.44
CA SER A 56 13.25 -8.48 41.07
C SER A 56 12.58 -9.33 42.16
N PRO A 57 11.33 -9.07 42.56
CA PRO A 57 10.51 -10.07 43.23
C PRO A 57 9.84 -10.99 42.20
N GLU A 58 9.51 -12.18 42.70
CA GLU A 58 9.16 -13.41 41.99
C GLU A 58 7.90 -13.33 41.12
N GLN A 59 7.89 -14.22 40.13
CA GLN A 59 6.89 -14.41 39.10
C GLN A 59 5.52 -14.79 39.70
N ASN A 60 4.50 -14.00 39.38
CA ASN A 60 3.13 -14.50 39.30
C ASN A 60 2.56 -14.15 37.92
N GLY A 61 1.94 -15.16 37.31
CA GLY A 61 1.66 -15.25 35.88
C GLY A 61 0.87 -14.08 35.30
N SER A 62 1.42 -13.49 34.24
CA SER A 62 0.64 -12.84 33.20
C SER A 62 1.07 -13.45 31.88
N VAL A 63 0.18 -14.23 31.26
CA VAL A 63 0.34 -14.72 29.89
C VAL A 63 0.33 -13.50 28.98
N SER A 64 1.52 -13.00 28.65
CA SER A 64 1.68 -11.96 27.63
C SER A 64 1.26 -12.57 26.30
N ALA A 65 0.15 -12.07 25.73
CA ALA A 65 -0.31 -12.47 24.41
C ALA A 65 0.84 -12.35 23.41
N ALA A 66 1.30 -13.50 22.88
CA ALA A 66 2.39 -13.57 21.94
C ALA A 66 2.01 -12.81 20.67
N ARG A 67 2.84 -11.84 20.27
CA ARG A 67 2.76 -11.25 18.92
C ARG A 67 3.00 -12.39 17.91
N PRO A 68 2.17 -12.54 16.87
CA PRO A 68 2.35 -13.62 15.90
C PRO A 68 3.67 -13.43 15.15
N THR A 69 4.51 -14.46 15.19
CA THR A 69 5.79 -14.51 14.50
C THR A 69 5.60 -15.14 13.13
N ILE A 70 6.00 -14.42 12.07
CA ILE A 70 6.15 -15.00 10.73
C ILE A 70 7.07 -16.23 10.85
N PRO A 71 6.77 -17.39 10.22
CA PRO A 71 7.65 -18.55 10.29
C PRO A 71 9.06 -18.18 9.82
N THR A 72 10.04 -18.31 10.72
CA THR A 72 11.46 -18.05 10.45
C THR A 72 12.25 -19.35 10.41
N THR A 73 13.37 -19.33 9.72
CA THR A 73 14.29 -20.47 9.65
C THR A 73 15.22 -20.53 10.86
N SER A 74 15.87 -21.67 11.10
CA SER A 74 16.92 -21.82 12.12
C SER A 74 18.26 -21.17 11.73
N VAL A 75 18.34 -20.61 10.52
CA VAL A 75 19.53 -19.96 9.96
C VAL A 75 19.64 -18.55 10.52
N THR A 76 20.84 -17.96 10.59
CA THR A 76 21.04 -16.57 11.02
C THR A 76 21.36 -15.66 9.84
N PHE A 77 21.01 -14.37 9.90
CA PHE A 77 21.42 -13.40 8.88
C PHE A 77 22.95 -13.34 8.70
N GLN A 78 23.71 -13.54 9.78
CA GLN A 78 25.18 -13.61 9.70
C GLN A 78 25.65 -14.76 8.80
N SER A 79 25.02 -15.93 8.89
CA SER A 79 25.36 -17.08 8.03
C SER A 79 24.96 -16.88 6.56
N LEU A 80 24.12 -15.89 6.26
CA LEU A 80 23.78 -15.45 4.90
C LEU A 80 24.75 -14.35 4.38
N SER A 81 25.86 -14.11 5.09
CA SER A 81 26.84 -13.06 4.78
C SER A 81 26.26 -11.64 4.83
N VAL A 82 25.26 -11.41 5.68
CA VAL A 82 24.73 -10.07 5.95
C VAL A 82 25.67 -9.31 6.88
N ALA A 83 25.96 -8.06 6.54
CA ALA A 83 26.87 -7.19 7.27
C ALA A 83 26.35 -6.90 8.68
N PRO A 84 27.23 -6.80 9.70
CA PRO A 84 26.82 -6.60 11.09
C PRO A 84 25.90 -5.40 11.29
N TRP A 85 26.14 -4.26 10.62
CA TRP A 85 25.31 -3.07 10.77
C TRP A 85 23.86 -3.28 10.32
N LEU A 86 23.64 -4.07 9.26
CA LEU A 86 22.29 -4.45 8.81
C LEU A 86 21.60 -5.40 9.79
N ILE A 87 22.36 -6.33 10.38
CA ILE A 87 21.84 -7.22 11.43
C ILE A 87 21.33 -6.40 12.62
N HIS A 88 22.07 -5.35 13.02
CA HIS A 88 21.62 -4.44 14.08
C HIS A 88 20.35 -3.67 13.68
N SER A 89 20.26 -3.16 12.45
CA SER A 89 19.04 -2.51 11.95
C SER A 89 17.83 -3.47 11.94
N LEU A 90 18.03 -4.71 11.48
CA LEU A 90 16.99 -5.75 11.47
C LEU A 90 16.53 -6.08 12.89
N ALA A 91 17.46 -6.23 13.84
CA ALA A 91 17.15 -6.49 15.24
C ALA A 91 16.34 -5.35 15.88
N ALA A 92 16.65 -4.08 15.55
CA ALA A 92 15.87 -2.93 16.00
C ALA A 92 14.42 -2.93 15.47
N MET A 93 14.18 -3.61 14.35
CA MET A 93 12.86 -3.85 13.76
C MET A 93 12.21 -5.15 14.25
N ALA A 94 12.78 -5.80 15.27
CA ALA A 94 12.39 -7.11 15.80
C ALA A 94 12.46 -8.25 14.77
N ILE A 95 13.34 -8.14 13.76
CA ILE A 95 13.62 -9.18 12.77
C ILE A 95 14.94 -9.87 13.15
N SER A 96 14.84 -10.99 13.85
CA SER A 96 16.01 -11.72 14.37
C SER A 96 16.47 -12.85 13.45
N HIS A 97 15.53 -13.53 12.78
CA HIS A 97 15.80 -14.68 11.93
C HIS A 97 15.22 -14.49 10.52
N PRO A 98 15.94 -14.92 9.47
CA PRO A 98 15.47 -14.85 8.10
C PRO A 98 14.29 -15.81 7.87
N THR A 99 13.31 -15.32 7.12
CA THR A 99 12.27 -16.16 6.53
C THR A 99 12.83 -16.99 5.37
N GLU A 100 12.10 -18.01 4.91
CA GLU A 100 12.59 -18.88 3.82
C GLU A 100 12.92 -18.09 2.54
N ILE A 101 12.11 -17.06 2.20
CA ILE A 101 12.36 -16.22 1.01
C ILE A 101 13.62 -15.36 1.20
N GLN A 102 13.87 -14.89 2.42
CA GLN A 102 15.08 -14.13 2.73
C GLN A 102 16.32 -15.04 2.68
N ARG A 103 16.24 -16.24 3.27
CA ARG A 103 17.30 -17.26 3.22
C ARG A 103 17.66 -17.62 1.77
N SER A 104 16.66 -17.82 0.93
CA SER A 104 16.84 -18.23 -0.46
C SER A 104 17.39 -17.10 -1.34
N CYS A 105 16.83 -15.89 -1.26
CA CYS A 105 17.15 -14.80 -2.17
C CYS A 105 18.39 -13.99 -1.77
N ILE A 106 18.61 -13.70 -0.47
CA ILE A 106 19.66 -12.75 -0.04
C ILE A 106 21.05 -13.15 -0.56
N PRO A 107 21.53 -14.41 -0.40
CA PRO A 107 22.86 -14.79 -0.86
C PRO A 107 23.06 -14.68 -2.37
N GLU A 108 22.02 -15.00 -3.15
CA GLU A 108 22.09 -14.96 -4.61
C GLU A 108 22.09 -13.52 -5.15
N ILE A 109 21.34 -12.63 -4.50
CA ILE A 109 21.35 -11.19 -4.82
C ILE A 109 22.71 -10.58 -4.45
N LEU A 110 23.31 -10.96 -3.31
CA LEU A 110 24.66 -10.52 -2.93
C LEU A 110 25.75 -10.95 -3.93
N LYS A 111 25.57 -12.10 -4.59
CA LYS A 111 26.42 -12.58 -5.70
C LYS A 111 26.19 -11.83 -7.02
N GLY A 112 25.25 -10.87 -7.07
CA GLY A 112 24.94 -10.09 -8.26
C GLY A 112 24.05 -10.82 -9.28
N ARG A 113 23.33 -11.88 -8.87
CA ARG A 113 22.41 -12.60 -9.76
C ARG A 113 21.05 -11.93 -9.79
N ASP A 114 20.51 -11.73 -10.99
CA ASP A 114 19.10 -11.38 -11.16
C ASP A 114 18.22 -12.43 -10.49
N CYS A 115 17.14 -12.00 -9.85
CA CYS A 115 16.34 -12.86 -8.98
C CYS A 115 14.83 -12.66 -9.20
N ILE A 116 14.10 -13.78 -9.26
CA ILE A 116 12.64 -13.83 -9.15
C ILE A 116 12.29 -14.51 -7.84
N GLY A 117 11.76 -13.75 -6.89
CA GLY A 117 11.29 -14.23 -5.59
C GLY A 117 9.77 -14.34 -5.54
N GLY A 118 9.26 -15.57 -5.57
CA GLY A 118 7.85 -15.91 -5.41
C GLY A 118 7.56 -16.42 -4.01
N SER A 119 6.77 -15.68 -3.24
CA SER A 119 6.33 -16.11 -1.90
C SER A 119 5.10 -15.35 -1.46
N ARG A 120 4.27 -15.93 -0.58
CA ARG A 120 3.00 -15.35 -0.10
C ARG A 120 3.16 -13.91 0.42
N THR A 121 2.04 -13.18 0.53
CA THR A 121 2.08 -11.87 1.19
C THR A 121 2.43 -12.03 2.68
N GLY A 122 3.18 -11.09 3.24
CA GLY A 122 3.58 -11.14 4.66
C GLY A 122 4.80 -12.03 4.98
N THR A 123 5.48 -12.63 4.00
CA THR A 123 6.69 -13.46 4.23
C THR A 123 8.00 -12.67 4.28
N GLY A 124 7.93 -11.34 4.31
CA GLY A 124 9.10 -10.47 4.43
C GLY A 124 9.90 -10.27 3.13
N LYS A 125 9.23 -10.30 1.96
CA LYS A 125 9.83 -10.05 0.63
C LYS A 125 10.62 -8.75 0.54
N THR A 126 10.13 -7.68 1.15
CA THR A 126 10.80 -6.37 1.14
C THR A 126 12.21 -6.44 1.72
N VAL A 127 12.39 -7.14 2.84
CA VAL A 127 13.70 -7.34 3.47
C VAL A 127 14.61 -8.20 2.58
N ALA A 128 14.04 -9.18 1.86
CA ALA A 128 14.81 -10.07 0.99
C ALA A 128 15.56 -9.33 -0.13
N PHE A 129 15.01 -8.23 -0.66
CA PHE A 129 15.74 -7.36 -1.61
C PHE A 129 16.39 -6.14 -0.94
N ALA A 130 15.82 -5.58 0.12
CA ALA A 130 16.37 -4.37 0.75
C ALA A 130 17.76 -4.63 1.36
N VAL A 131 17.93 -5.73 2.09
CA VAL A 131 19.19 -6.09 2.76
C VAL A 131 20.37 -6.16 1.76
N PRO A 132 20.32 -6.97 0.68
CA PRO A 132 21.44 -7.06 -0.24
C PRO A 132 21.68 -5.76 -1.03
N ILE A 133 20.62 -5.01 -1.37
CA ILE A 133 20.76 -3.69 -2.02
C ILE A 133 21.52 -2.72 -1.12
N LEU A 134 21.12 -2.61 0.15
CA LEU A 134 21.73 -1.68 1.09
C LEU A 134 23.16 -2.08 1.45
N GLN A 135 23.44 -3.37 1.56
CA GLN A 135 24.80 -3.87 1.78
C GLN A 135 25.73 -3.46 0.64
N LYS A 136 25.31 -3.72 -0.61
CA LYS A 136 26.12 -3.40 -1.79
C LYS A 136 26.23 -1.90 -2.05
N TRP A 137 25.18 -1.15 -1.75
CA TRP A 137 25.22 0.32 -1.80
C TRP A 137 26.20 0.90 -0.77
N ALA A 138 26.30 0.33 0.43
CA ALA A 138 27.20 0.82 1.46
C ALA A 138 28.70 0.60 1.16
N GLU A 139 29.03 -0.31 0.24
CA GLU A 139 30.40 -0.55 -0.24
C GLU A 139 30.91 0.62 -1.10
N ASP A 140 30.06 1.18 -1.96
CA ASP A 140 30.36 2.34 -2.82
C ASP A 140 29.11 3.26 -2.92
N PRO A 141 28.88 4.15 -1.94
CA PRO A 141 27.70 4.99 -1.90
C PRO A 141 27.74 6.08 -2.97
N PHE A 142 26.84 6.03 -3.95
CA PHE A 142 26.70 7.10 -4.94
C PHE A 142 25.26 7.30 -5.41
N GLY A 143 24.98 8.53 -5.85
CA GLY A 143 23.85 8.91 -6.73
C GLY A 143 22.53 8.20 -6.44
N ILE A 144 21.77 7.89 -7.49
CA ILE A 144 20.63 6.95 -7.44
C ILE A 144 21.19 5.56 -7.71
N TYR A 145 21.23 4.71 -6.68
CA TYR A 145 21.74 3.34 -6.74
C TYR A 145 20.64 2.34 -7.10
N ALA A 146 19.46 2.47 -6.46
CA ALA A 146 18.34 1.56 -6.67
C ALA A 146 17.03 2.30 -7.01
N VAL A 147 16.26 1.72 -7.92
CA VAL A 147 14.90 2.16 -8.28
C VAL A 147 13.93 1.00 -8.02
N ILE A 148 12.94 1.24 -7.17
CA ILE A 148 11.94 0.25 -6.77
C ILE A 148 10.59 0.71 -7.27
N LEU A 149 9.98 -0.10 -8.13
CA LEU A 149 8.66 0.14 -8.71
C LEU A 149 7.65 -0.81 -8.08
N THR A 150 6.49 -0.26 -7.71
CA THR A 150 5.41 -1.00 -7.04
C THR A 150 4.05 -0.43 -7.46
N PRO A 151 2.98 -1.25 -7.53
CA PRO A 151 1.71 -0.83 -8.15
C PRO A 151 0.91 0.19 -7.33
N THR A 152 1.06 0.24 -6.00
CA THR A 152 0.22 1.08 -5.13
C THR A 152 1.05 2.10 -4.35
N ARG A 153 0.44 3.26 -4.07
CA ARG A 153 1.12 4.37 -3.39
C ARG A 153 1.47 4.03 -1.94
N GLU A 154 0.60 3.26 -1.30
CA GLU A 154 0.75 2.85 0.09
C GLU A 154 1.83 1.77 0.23
N LEU A 155 1.92 0.81 -0.70
CA LEU A 155 3.03 -0.13 -0.72
C LEU A 155 4.35 0.60 -0.99
N ALA A 156 4.36 1.60 -1.88
CA ALA A 156 5.53 2.46 -2.09
C ALA A 156 5.95 3.16 -0.79
N LEU A 157 5.00 3.73 -0.03
CA LEU A 157 5.29 4.36 1.27
C LEU A 157 5.86 3.35 2.27
N GLN A 158 5.28 2.14 2.35
CA GLN A 158 5.76 1.09 3.24
C GLN A 158 7.19 0.66 2.89
N ILE A 159 7.49 0.41 1.62
CA ILE A 159 8.85 0.07 1.18
C ILE A 159 9.81 1.23 1.50
N TYR A 160 9.39 2.48 1.25
CA TYR A 160 10.18 3.68 1.56
C TYR A 160 10.53 3.78 3.05
N GLU A 161 9.58 3.55 3.95
CA GLU A 161 9.79 3.53 5.39
C GLU A 161 10.73 2.40 5.82
N GLN A 162 10.60 1.21 5.23
CA GLN A 162 11.50 0.08 5.50
C GLN A 162 12.94 0.38 5.08
N PHE A 163 13.15 0.99 3.91
CA PHE A 163 14.48 1.40 3.47
C PHE A 163 15.08 2.47 4.38
N GLN A 164 14.27 3.44 4.83
CA GLN A 164 14.73 4.44 5.80
C GLN A 164 15.15 3.80 7.12
N ALA A 165 14.33 2.91 7.69
CA ALA A 165 14.63 2.25 8.95
C ALA A 165 15.90 1.40 8.86
N LEU A 166 16.06 0.62 7.80
CA LEU A 166 17.23 -0.24 7.59
C LEU A 166 18.51 0.59 7.33
N GLY A 167 18.41 1.63 6.51
CA GLY A 167 19.54 2.44 6.06
C GLY A 167 19.89 3.65 6.94
N ALA A 168 19.11 3.94 8.00
CA ALA A 168 19.35 5.07 8.89
C ALA A 168 20.77 5.13 9.46
N PRO A 169 21.40 4.02 9.91
CA PRO A 169 22.78 4.06 10.42
C PRO A 169 23.84 4.49 9.39
N GLN A 170 23.51 4.43 8.10
CA GLN A 170 24.41 4.78 6.99
C GLN A 170 24.02 6.09 6.30
N ASN A 171 23.16 6.92 6.90
CA ASN A 171 22.66 8.17 6.30
C ASN A 171 22.04 7.98 4.90
N LEU A 172 21.28 6.88 4.73
CA LEU A 172 20.59 6.59 3.48
C LEU A 172 19.61 7.73 3.12
N LYS A 173 19.74 8.27 1.90
CA LYS A 173 18.82 9.23 1.31
C LYS A 173 17.84 8.47 0.44
N THR A 174 16.57 8.49 0.78
CA THR A 174 15.51 7.87 -0.01
C THR A 174 14.51 8.92 -0.45
N VAL A 175 13.85 8.69 -1.59
CA VAL A 175 12.71 9.52 -2.03
C VAL A 175 11.52 8.63 -2.37
N LEU A 176 10.33 9.12 -2.04
CA LEU A 176 9.06 8.51 -2.41
C LEU A 176 8.43 9.30 -3.57
N ILE A 177 8.19 8.64 -4.70
CA ILE A 177 7.65 9.24 -5.92
C ILE A 177 6.28 8.61 -6.23
N THR A 178 5.20 9.28 -5.82
CA THR A 178 3.83 8.75 -5.94
C THR A 178 2.83 9.82 -6.36
N GLY A 179 1.78 9.37 -7.06
CA GLY A 179 0.71 10.26 -7.51
C GLY A 179 -0.10 10.84 -6.33
N GLY A 180 -0.86 11.90 -6.59
CA GLY A 180 -1.74 12.52 -5.57
C GLY A 180 -1.06 13.51 -4.62
N CYS A 181 0.27 13.60 -4.68
CA CYS A 181 1.07 14.66 -4.05
C CYS A 181 1.53 15.69 -5.10
N ASP A 182 1.98 16.86 -4.65
CA ASP A 182 2.53 17.89 -5.52
C ASP A 182 3.79 17.38 -6.26
N MET A 183 3.91 17.73 -7.53
CA MET A 183 5.00 17.33 -8.42
C MET A 183 6.30 18.07 -8.08
N ARG A 184 6.23 19.37 -7.73
CA ARG A 184 7.45 20.18 -7.58
C ARG A 184 8.37 19.69 -6.45
N PRO A 185 7.86 19.39 -5.24
CA PRO A 185 8.72 18.88 -4.16
C PRO A 185 9.39 17.55 -4.53
N GLN A 186 8.66 16.67 -5.24
CA GLN A 186 9.18 15.40 -5.72
C GLN A 186 10.27 15.58 -6.78
N ALA A 187 10.09 16.52 -7.72
CA ALA A 187 11.10 16.85 -8.73
C ALA A 187 12.38 17.40 -8.08
N VAL A 188 12.25 18.32 -7.13
CA VAL A 188 13.39 18.86 -6.36
C VAL A 188 14.10 17.76 -5.57
N ALA A 189 13.35 16.85 -4.93
CA ALA A 189 13.93 15.74 -4.20
C ALA A 189 14.66 14.75 -5.12
N LEU A 190 14.13 14.47 -6.32
CA LEU A 190 14.77 13.60 -7.30
C LEU A 190 16.04 14.24 -7.89
N ALA A 191 16.01 15.54 -8.18
CA ALA A 191 17.17 16.31 -8.65
C ALA A 191 18.34 16.33 -7.65
N LYS A 192 18.06 16.17 -6.35
CA LYS A 192 19.10 16.01 -5.30
C LYS A 192 19.81 14.66 -5.33
N ARG A 193 19.45 13.75 -6.25
CA ARG A 193 20.08 12.43 -6.45
C ARG A 193 20.10 11.58 -5.17
N PRO A 194 18.92 11.20 -4.63
CA PRO A 194 18.84 10.29 -3.49
C PRO A 194 19.38 8.91 -3.84
N HIS A 195 19.80 8.12 -2.86
CA HIS A 195 20.37 6.78 -3.04
C HIS A 195 19.34 5.76 -3.52
N VAL A 196 18.10 5.86 -3.04
CA VAL A 196 17.01 4.96 -3.42
C VAL A 196 15.77 5.75 -3.82
N VAL A 197 15.19 5.39 -4.96
CA VAL A 197 13.92 5.92 -5.45
C VAL A 197 12.87 4.83 -5.31
N VAL A 198 11.85 5.05 -4.49
CA VAL A 198 10.68 4.16 -4.39
C VAL A 198 9.51 4.85 -5.07
N ALA A 199 8.89 4.21 -6.06
CA ALA A 199 7.92 4.88 -6.91
C ALA A 199 6.76 4.00 -7.39
N THR A 200 5.64 4.66 -7.69
CA THR A 200 4.61 4.09 -8.57
C THR A 200 4.91 4.45 -10.02
N PRO A 201 4.76 3.52 -10.99
CA PRO A 201 5.14 3.75 -12.39
C PRO A 201 4.60 5.05 -12.98
N GLY A 202 3.29 5.31 -12.86
CA GLY A 202 2.68 6.50 -13.46
C GLY A 202 3.31 7.82 -13.02
N ARG A 203 3.59 8.01 -11.72
CA ARG A 203 4.22 9.25 -11.24
C ARG A 203 5.68 9.37 -11.65
N LEU A 204 6.43 8.27 -11.67
CA LEU A 204 7.82 8.33 -12.12
C LEU A 204 7.89 8.60 -13.63
N ALA A 205 7.00 7.99 -14.42
CA ALA A 205 6.83 8.28 -15.84
C ALA A 205 6.50 9.76 -16.07
N ASP A 206 5.55 10.33 -15.30
CA ASP A 206 5.26 11.78 -15.36
C ASP A 206 6.53 12.61 -15.17
N HIS A 207 7.37 12.29 -14.16
CA HIS A 207 8.62 13.00 -13.92
C HIS A 207 9.62 12.87 -15.07
N ILE A 208 9.76 11.67 -15.64
CA ILE A 208 10.64 11.40 -16.79
C ILE A 208 10.22 12.23 -18.00
N LEU A 209 8.92 12.36 -18.24
CA LEU A 209 8.38 13.08 -19.39
C LEU A 209 8.34 14.60 -19.20
N SER A 210 8.12 15.08 -17.97
CA SER A 210 7.76 16.49 -17.72
C SER A 210 8.75 17.31 -16.88
N SER A 211 9.62 16.67 -16.08
CA SER A 211 10.46 17.40 -15.10
C SER A 211 11.85 17.81 -15.64
N GLY A 212 12.10 17.64 -16.94
CA GLY A 212 13.37 17.95 -17.59
C GLY A 212 14.46 16.89 -17.35
N LYS A 213 15.42 16.82 -18.29
CA LYS A 213 16.47 15.78 -18.28
C LYS A 213 17.34 15.81 -17.03
N GLU A 214 17.64 16.98 -16.48
CA GLU A 214 18.49 17.09 -15.29
C GLU A 214 17.89 16.43 -14.04
N THR A 215 16.56 16.41 -13.94
CA THR A 215 15.84 15.78 -12.83
C THR A 215 15.96 14.27 -12.87
N THR A 216 16.01 13.67 -14.07
CA THR A 216 15.97 12.21 -14.26
C THR A 216 17.29 11.60 -14.71
N ILE A 217 18.32 12.41 -15.00
CA ILE A 217 19.67 11.95 -15.38
C ILE A 217 20.31 11.02 -14.33
N GLY A 218 19.89 11.12 -13.07
CA GLY A 218 20.36 10.20 -12.03
C GLY A 218 19.88 8.76 -12.24
N LEU A 219 18.70 8.56 -12.83
CA LEU A 219 18.09 7.24 -13.06
C LEU A 219 18.94 6.39 -14.01
N SER A 220 19.60 7.01 -14.99
CA SER A 220 20.45 6.32 -15.97
C SER A 220 21.78 5.81 -15.39
N ARG A 221 21.99 5.92 -14.07
CA ARG A 221 23.14 5.33 -13.34
C ARG A 221 22.72 4.31 -12.30
N ALA A 222 21.42 4.01 -12.20
CA ALA A 222 20.91 3.02 -11.25
C ALA A 222 21.53 1.64 -11.53
N ARG A 223 22.06 1.01 -10.47
CA ARG A 223 22.66 -0.33 -10.54
C ARG A 223 21.63 -1.42 -10.27
N VAL A 224 20.55 -1.10 -9.56
CA VAL A 224 19.51 -2.07 -9.21
C VAL A 224 18.13 -1.54 -9.60
N MET A 225 17.34 -2.42 -10.19
CA MET A 225 15.91 -2.22 -10.41
C MET A 225 15.13 -3.34 -9.71
N VAL A 226 14.10 -2.95 -8.95
CA VAL A 226 13.17 -3.88 -8.32
C VAL A 226 11.76 -3.64 -8.87
N LEU A 227 11.08 -4.70 -9.30
CA LEU A 227 9.63 -4.69 -9.49
C LEU A 227 8.99 -5.52 -8.36
N ASP A 228 8.31 -4.85 -7.43
CA ASP A 228 7.55 -5.49 -6.36
C ASP A 228 6.07 -5.61 -6.75
N GLU A 229 5.43 -6.73 -6.39
CA GLU A 229 4.14 -7.17 -6.95
C GLU A 229 4.22 -7.21 -8.50
N ALA A 230 5.25 -7.89 -9.02
CA ALA A 230 5.58 -7.92 -10.44
C ALA A 230 4.44 -8.47 -11.32
N ASP A 231 3.65 -9.42 -10.81
CA ASP A 231 2.44 -9.92 -11.48
C ASP A 231 1.44 -8.79 -11.79
N ARG A 232 1.29 -7.83 -10.88
CA ARG A 232 0.41 -6.68 -11.06
C ARG A 232 1.00 -5.64 -12.01
N LEU A 233 2.29 -5.37 -11.89
CA LEU A 233 2.98 -4.39 -12.72
C LEU A 233 3.01 -4.81 -14.19
N LEU A 234 3.10 -6.11 -14.45
CA LEU A 234 3.19 -6.70 -15.79
C LEU A 234 1.83 -7.14 -16.35
N ALA A 235 0.76 -7.02 -15.57
CA ALA A 235 -0.59 -7.40 -16.01
C ALA A 235 -1.02 -6.60 -17.24
N SER A 236 -1.48 -7.33 -18.27
CA SER A 236 -2.05 -6.75 -19.49
C SER A 236 -3.54 -6.44 -19.34
N GLY A 237 -4.06 -5.52 -20.17
CA GLY A 237 -5.48 -5.20 -20.25
C GLY A 237 -5.83 -3.75 -19.86
N PRO A 238 -7.13 -3.43 -19.75
CA PRO A 238 -7.58 -2.08 -19.41
C PRO A 238 -7.06 -1.62 -18.05
N GLY A 239 -6.43 -0.45 -18.01
CA GLY A 239 -5.79 0.07 -16.79
C GLY A 239 -4.42 -0.55 -16.49
N SER A 240 -3.80 -1.21 -17.47
CA SER A 240 -2.42 -1.70 -17.36
C SER A 240 -1.43 -0.58 -17.10
N MET A 241 -0.43 -0.89 -16.26
CA MET A 241 0.68 0.01 -15.96
C MET A 241 1.85 -0.15 -16.95
N LEU A 242 1.76 -1.06 -17.92
CA LEU A 242 2.82 -1.35 -18.88
C LEU A 242 3.33 -0.10 -19.63
N PRO A 243 2.49 0.85 -20.10
CA PRO A 243 2.98 2.05 -20.78
C PRO A 243 3.87 2.93 -19.89
N ASP A 244 3.41 3.18 -18.66
CA ASP A 244 4.16 3.97 -17.67
C ASP A 244 5.41 3.22 -17.21
N LEU A 245 5.31 1.91 -17.03
CA LEU A 245 6.43 1.04 -16.69
C LEU A 245 7.50 1.09 -17.79
N ASN A 246 7.13 0.94 -19.06
CA ASN A 246 8.06 1.04 -20.19
C ASN A 246 8.76 2.40 -20.24
N THR A 247 8.03 3.48 -19.93
CA THR A 247 8.60 4.82 -19.80
C THR A 247 9.62 4.90 -18.65
N CYS A 248 9.34 4.25 -17.52
CA CYS A 248 10.30 4.15 -16.43
C CYS A 248 11.55 3.35 -16.83
N LEU A 249 11.35 2.20 -17.49
CA LEU A 249 12.42 1.30 -17.91
C LEU A 249 13.37 1.95 -18.92
N SER A 250 12.87 2.82 -19.80
CA SER A 250 13.68 3.52 -20.81
C SER A 250 14.63 4.56 -20.20
N ALA A 251 14.33 5.05 -19.00
CA ALA A 251 15.19 5.97 -18.25
C ALA A 251 16.26 5.25 -17.40
N LEU A 252 16.22 3.92 -17.31
CA LEU A 252 17.15 3.09 -16.53
C LEU A 252 18.21 2.42 -17.43
N PRO A 253 19.40 2.08 -16.91
CA PRO A 253 20.41 1.35 -17.70
C PRO A 253 19.88 0.02 -18.21
N PRO A 254 20.22 -0.46 -19.41
CA PRO A 254 19.64 -1.67 -19.97
C PRO A 254 19.82 -2.89 -19.05
N PRO A 255 18.94 -3.93 -19.11
CA PRO A 255 19.02 -5.12 -18.26
C PRO A 255 20.39 -5.82 -18.25
N SER A 256 21.17 -5.68 -19.32
CA SER A 256 22.55 -6.19 -19.42
C SER A 256 23.51 -5.54 -18.41
N SER A 257 23.24 -4.31 -17.96
CA SER A 257 24.15 -3.47 -17.17
C SER A 257 23.69 -3.15 -15.75
N ARG A 258 22.52 -3.66 -15.34
CA ARG A 258 21.92 -3.48 -14.00
C ARG A 258 21.52 -4.83 -13.40
N LEU A 259 21.35 -4.89 -12.09
CA LEU A 259 20.73 -6.00 -11.38
C LEU A 259 19.20 -5.84 -11.45
N THR A 260 18.50 -6.88 -11.90
CA THR A 260 17.04 -6.89 -12.01
C THR A 260 16.44 -7.89 -11.02
N LEU A 261 15.57 -7.39 -10.15
CA LEU A 261 14.92 -8.15 -9.10
C LEU A 261 13.40 -8.07 -9.26
N LEU A 262 12.72 -9.21 -9.26
CA LEU A 262 11.28 -9.33 -9.40
C LEU A 262 10.73 -10.04 -8.17
N PHE A 263 9.83 -9.41 -7.44
CA PHE A 263 9.19 -10.01 -6.27
C PHE A 263 7.67 -10.03 -6.47
N THR A 264 7.06 -11.18 -6.20
CA THR A 264 5.63 -11.39 -6.44
C THR A 264 5.06 -12.43 -5.48
N ALA A 265 3.75 -12.41 -5.25
CA ALA A 265 3.07 -13.49 -4.55
C ALA A 265 2.85 -14.72 -5.44
N THR A 266 2.59 -14.48 -6.72
CA THR A 266 2.30 -15.51 -7.72
C THR A 266 3.23 -15.33 -8.91
N ILE A 267 3.84 -16.42 -9.36
CA ILE A 267 4.69 -16.42 -10.55
C ILE A 267 3.80 -16.76 -11.75
N THR A 268 3.29 -15.71 -12.39
CA THR A 268 2.42 -15.83 -13.56
C THR A 268 3.24 -16.13 -14.83
N PRO A 269 2.61 -16.61 -15.92
CA PRO A 269 3.30 -16.82 -17.20
C PRO A 269 4.03 -15.56 -17.70
N GLU A 270 3.48 -14.37 -17.47
CA GLU A 270 4.10 -13.09 -17.85
C GLU A 270 5.39 -12.84 -17.06
N VAL A 271 5.40 -13.17 -15.77
CA VAL A 271 6.61 -13.09 -14.93
C VAL A 271 7.64 -14.14 -15.37
N ARG A 272 7.21 -15.36 -15.72
CA ARG A 272 8.10 -16.41 -16.23
C ARG A 272 8.68 -16.08 -17.59
N ALA A 273 7.91 -15.46 -18.49
CA ALA A 273 8.39 -15.07 -19.81
C ALA A 273 9.59 -14.11 -19.74
N LEU A 274 9.73 -13.34 -18.66
CA LEU A 274 10.92 -12.50 -18.44
C LEU A 274 12.21 -13.32 -18.23
N LYS A 275 12.11 -14.59 -17.84
CA LYS A 275 13.24 -15.52 -17.75
C LYS A 275 13.82 -15.84 -19.13
N ASP A 276 12.94 -15.98 -20.11
CA ASP A 276 13.25 -16.50 -21.44
C ASP A 276 13.72 -15.40 -22.40
N LEU A 277 13.75 -14.14 -21.94
CA LEU A 277 14.35 -13.04 -22.69
C LEU A 277 15.85 -13.29 -22.88
N ALA A 278 16.33 -12.97 -24.09
CA ALA A 278 17.75 -13.12 -24.43
C ALA A 278 18.63 -12.30 -23.48
N ARG A 279 19.66 -12.94 -22.92
CA ARG A 279 20.61 -12.31 -21.97
C ARG A 279 22.04 -12.37 -22.50
N PRO A 280 22.88 -11.40 -22.13
CA PRO A 280 24.30 -11.46 -22.44
C PRO A 280 24.93 -12.76 -21.91
N PRO A 281 25.83 -13.40 -22.67
CA PRO A 281 26.42 -14.70 -22.31
C PRO A 281 27.28 -14.65 -21.04
N ASP A 282 27.77 -13.47 -20.66
CA ASP A 282 28.54 -13.20 -19.45
C ASP A 282 27.70 -13.09 -18.16
N ARG A 283 26.37 -13.05 -18.27
CA ARG A 283 25.49 -12.96 -17.09
C ARG A 283 25.05 -14.33 -16.58
N PRO A 284 25.14 -14.58 -15.26
CA PRO A 284 24.66 -15.83 -14.67
C PRO A 284 23.15 -15.98 -14.85
N PRO A 285 22.62 -17.22 -14.94
CA PRO A 285 21.18 -17.46 -15.11
C PRO A 285 20.37 -16.83 -13.98
N ILE A 286 19.15 -16.39 -14.28
CA ILE A 286 18.22 -15.81 -13.31
C ILE A 286 17.95 -16.83 -12.22
N PHE A 287 18.14 -16.44 -10.97
CA PHE A 287 17.79 -17.26 -9.82
C PHE A 287 16.29 -17.16 -9.57
N ILE A 288 15.61 -18.30 -9.46
CA ILE A 288 14.17 -18.35 -9.19
C ILE A 288 13.98 -19.09 -7.88
N SER A 289 13.25 -18.47 -6.96
CA SER A 289 12.83 -19.08 -5.71
C SER A 289 11.31 -19.01 -5.63
N GLU A 290 10.66 -20.17 -5.67
CA GLU A 290 9.22 -20.29 -5.45
C GLU A 290 9.01 -21.03 -4.12
N ILE A 291 8.52 -20.31 -3.10
CA ILE A 291 8.27 -20.90 -1.78
C ILE A 291 6.77 -21.11 -1.63
N ALA A 292 6.36 -22.38 -1.76
CA ALA A 292 5.07 -22.90 -1.30
C ALA A 292 5.22 -23.52 0.11
N ASP A 293 4.14 -23.56 0.90
CA ASP A 293 4.19 -24.08 2.27
C ASP A 293 4.74 -25.52 2.31
N ILE A 294 5.77 -25.73 3.15
CA ILE A 294 6.50 -27.01 3.31
C ILE A 294 5.76 -27.95 4.29
N SER A 295 4.54 -27.61 4.72
CA SER A 295 3.82 -28.42 5.73
C SER A 295 3.34 -29.77 5.21
N ASP A 296 3.35 -30.02 3.89
CA ASP A 296 2.96 -31.33 3.35
C ASP A 296 3.60 -31.61 1.97
N PRO A 297 4.54 -32.58 1.87
CA PRO A 297 5.13 -33.02 0.60
C PRO A 297 4.13 -33.65 -0.38
N SER A 298 2.92 -33.99 0.07
CA SER A 298 1.84 -34.55 -0.75
C SER A 298 0.82 -33.51 -1.23
N SER A 299 0.87 -32.30 -0.69
CA SER A 299 0.00 -31.19 -1.09
C SER A 299 0.60 -30.47 -2.30
N SER A 300 0.01 -30.71 -3.47
CA SER A 300 0.16 -29.84 -4.63
C SER A 300 0.02 -28.36 -4.21
N SER A 301 0.94 -27.52 -4.68
CA SER A 301 1.09 -26.09 -4.38
C SER A 301 -0.21 -25.35 -4.04
N SER A 302 -0.60 -25.27 -2.76
CA SER A 302 -1.82 -24.56 -2.38
C SER A 302 -1.56 -23.05 -2.39
N LEU A 303 -2.14 -22.35 -3.36
CA LEU A 303 -2.06 -20.89 -3.52
C LEU A 303 -2.70 -20.13 -2.36
N VAL A 304 -3.53 -20.80 -1.53
CA VAL A 304 -4.14 -20.26 -0.30
C VAL A 304 -3.70 -21.03 0.98
N PRO A 305 -3.66 -20.39 2.17
CA PRO A 305 -3.24 -21.05 3.40
C PRO A 305 -4.17 -22.21 3.77
N ALA A 306 -3.65 -23.28 4.37
CA ALA A 306 -4.48 -24.41 4.80
C ALA A 306 -5.49 -24.03 5.90
N SER A 307 -5.17 -23.01 6.71
CA SER A 307 -6.04 -22.47 7.76
C SER A 307 -7.12 -21.52 7.23
N LEU A 308 -7.22 -21.32 5.91
CA LEU A 308 -8.26 -20.51 5.28
C LEU A 308 -9.50 -21.37 4.97
N THR A 309 -10.61 -21.08 5.63
CA THR A 309 -11.93 -21.58 5.23
C THR A 309 -12.48 -20.71 4.09
N GLN A 310 -12.69 -21.33 2.92
CA GLN A 310 -13.23 -20.65 1.74
C GLN A 310 -14.70 -21.00 1.57
N THR A 311 -15.57 -20.00 1.64
CA THR A 311 -17.00 -20.20 1.47
C THR A 311 -17.63 -19.26 0.45
N TYR A 312 -18.79 -19.66 -0.04
CA TYR A 312 -19.65 -18.82 -0.87
C TYR A 312 -21.04 -18.67 -0.25
N LEU A 313 -21.71 -17.56 -0.57
CA LEU A 313 -23.11 -17.32 -0.24
C LEU A 313 -23.85 -16.99 -1.54
N GLN A 314 -24.81 -17.84 -1.90
CA GLN A 314 -25.64 -17.61 -3.08
C GLN A 314 -26.67 -16.52 -2.77
N ILE A 315 -26.71 -15.46 -3.58
CA ILE A 315 -27.58 -14.31 -3.32
C ILE A 315 -28.24 -13.74 -4.59
N PRO A 316 -29.43 -13.14 -4.48
CA PRO A 316 -29.97 -12.27 -5.51
C PRO A 316 -29.12 -11.00 -5.66
N MET A 317 -28.61 -10.74 -6.86
CA MET A 317 -27.74 -9.59 -7.14
C MET A 317 -28.40 -8.22 -6.91
N THR A 318 -29.73 -8.17 -6.84
CA THR A 318 -30.50 -6.95 -6.52
C THR A 318 -30.47 -6.59 -5.03
N HIS A 319 -30.12 -7.53 -4.15
CA HIS A 319 -30.25 -7.36 -2.69
C HIS A 319 -28.93 -7.54 -1.93
N LYS A 320 -27.78 -7.43 -2.61
CA LYS A 320 -26.44 -7.67 -2.02
C LYS A 320 -26.19 -6.88 -0.74
N ASP A 321 -26.59 -5.61 -0.69
CA ASP A 321 -26.42 -4.74 0.47
C ASP A 321 -27.18 -5.28 1.70
N ALA A 322 -28.37 -5.83 1.49
CA ALA A 322 -29.19 -6.37 2.58
C ALA A 322 -28.60 -7.69 3.10
N PHE A 323 -28.11 -8.54 2.20
CA PHE A 323 -27.37 -9.75 2.58
C PHE A 323 -26.10 -9.41 3.35
N LEU A 324 -25.34 -8.39 2.93
CA LEU A 324 -24.18 -7.93 3.69
C LEU A 324 -24.57 -7.42 5.07
N HIS A 325 -25.58 -6.57 5.17
CA HIS A 325 -26.05 -6.03 6.45
C HIS A 325 -26.46 -7.14 7.43
N VAL A 326 -27.20 -8.14 6.95
CA VAL A 326 -27.60 -9.31 7.75
C VAL A 326 -26.38 -10.14 8.14
N LEU A 327 -25.48 -10.44 7.20
CA LEU A 327 -24.26 -11.20 7.44
C LEU A 327 -23.39 -10.54 8.52
N LEU A 328 -23.22 -9.22 8.48
CA LEU A 328 -22.44 -8.46 9.48
C LEU A 328 -23.05 -8.50 10.90
N SER A 329 -24.30 -8.95 11.02
CA SER A 329 -25.07 -8.99 12.26
C SER A 329 -25.31 -10.41 12.79
N VAL A 330 -24.79 -11.44 12.11
CA VAL A 330 -24.89 -12.83 12.60
C VAL A 330 -23.90 -13.05 13.75
N PRO A 331 -24.13 -14.04 14.64
CA PRO A 331 -23.31 -14.24 15.84
C PRO A 331 -21.81 -14.34 15.54
N SER A 332 -21.39 -15.10 14.53
CA SER A 332 -19.97 -15.22 14.16
C SER A 332 -19.30 -13.89 13.76
N PHE A 333 -20.06 -12.94 13.20
CA PHE A 333 -19.58 -11.61 12.77
C PHE A 333 -19.78 -10.50 13.80
N ALA A 334 -20.55 -10.74 14.86
CA ALA A 334 -20.88 -9.77 15.91
C ALA A 334 -20.43 -10.21 17.32
N LYS A 335 -19.73 -11.35 17.42
CA LYS A 335 -19.18 -11.87 18.68
C LYS A 335 -18.13 -10.92 19.24
N GLU A 336 -18.17 -10.69 20.55
CA GLU A 336 -17.15 -9.91 21.26
C GLU A 336 -15.89 -10.75 21.58
N PRO A 337 -14.67 -10.21 21.39
CA PRO A 337 -14.37 -8.91 20.78
C PRO A 337 -14.74 -8.90 19.29
N GLU A 338 -15.39 -7.83 18.83
CA GLU A 338 -15.89 -7.74 17.45
C GLU A 338 -14.79 -8.07 16.41
N PRO A 339 -15.07 -8.95 15.44
CA PRO A 339 -14.07 -9.35 14.46
C PRO A 339 -13.83 -8.23 13.44
N SER A 340 -12.58 -8.16 12.98
CA SER A 340 -12.17 -7.26 11.90
C SER A 340 -12.51 -7.87 10.53
N ILE A 341 -13.08 -7.05 9.65
CA ILE A 341 -13.68 -7.50 8.39
C ILE A 341 -13.19 -6.64 7.24
N MET A 342 -12.77 -7.30 6.16
CA MET A 342 -12.43 -6.63 4.90
C MET A 342 -13.45 -6.99 3.82
N VAL A 343 -14.09 -5.99 3.22
CA VAL A 343 -15.11 -6.17 2.18
C VAL A 343 -14.56 -5.69 0.84
N PHE A 344 -14.43 -6.59 -0.14
CA PHE A 344 -13.92 -6.26 -1.47
C PHE A 344 -15.03 -6.02 -2.49
N VAL A 345 -14.95 -4.88 -3.18
CA VAL A 345 -15.82 -4.48 -4.28
C VAL A 345 -15.01 -4.18 -5.54
N ASN A 346 -15.62 -4.31 -6.72
CA ASN A 346 -14.89 -4.14 -7.99
C ASN A 346 -14.80 -2.67 -8.45
N ARG A 347 -15.69 -1.79 -7.97
CA ARG A 347 -15.76 -0.38 -8.41
C ARG A 347 -15.67 0.59 -7.24
N THR A 348 -15.00 1.72 -7.49
CA THR A 348 -14.87 2.86 -6.55
C THR A 348 -16.23 3.44 -6.17
N SER A 349 -17.16 3.56 -7.13
CA SER A 349 -18.52 4.03 -6.89
C SER A 349 -19.31 3.10 -5.98
N THR A 350 -19.19 1.79 -6.15
CA THR A 350 -19.78 0.80 -5.24
C THR A 350 -19.20 0.93 -3.84
N ALA A 351 -17.88 1.13 -3.72
CA ALA A 351 -17.23 1.33 -2.42
C ALA A 351 -17.78 2.56 -1.68
N ASP A 352 -17.92 3.70 -2.37
CA ASP A 352 -18.42 4.95 -1.77
C ASP A 352 -19.90 4.84 -1.36
N ILE A 353 -20.74 4.26 -2.23
CA ILE A 353 -22.16 4.05 -1.92
C ILE A 353 -22.31 3.08 -0.74
N LEU A 354 -21.66 1.92 -0.79
CA LEU A 354 -21.76 0.90 0.24
C LEU A 354 -21.26 1.41 1.60
N HIS A 355 -20.19 2.19 1.61
CA HIS A 355 -19.67 2.84 2.81
C HIS A 355 -20.71 3.75 3.47
N ARG A 356 -21.37 4.61 2.69
CA ARG A 356 -22.43 5.50 3.19
C ARG A 356 -23.65 4.72 3.66
N THR A 357 -24.08 3.71 2.90
CA THR A 357 -25.20 2.83 3.27
C THR A 357 -24.93 2.16 4.62
N LEU A 358 -23.75 1.56 4.80
CA LEU A 358 -23.40 0.88 6.06
C LEU A 358 -23.29 1.85 7.25
N LEU A 359 -22.78 3.07 7.04
CA LEU A 359 -22.80 4.10 8.09
C LEU A 359 -24.21 4.49 8.53
N GLN A 360 -25.14 4.63 7.58
CA GLN A 360 -26.55 4.91 7.90
C GLN A 360 -27.22 3.74 8.63
N LEU A 361 -26.78 2.52 8.35
CA LEU A 361 -27.17 1.30 9.06
C LEU A 361 -26.36 1.08 10.35
N SER A 362 -25.65 2.11 10.84
CA SER A 362 -24.90 2.11 12.12
C SER A 362 -23.75 1.12 12.22
N HIS A 363 -23.16 0.69 11.09
CA HIS A 363 -21.96 -0.15 11.09
C HIS A 363 -20.68 0.69 11.25
N PRO A 364 -19.72 0.30 12.12
CA PRO A 364 -18.40 0.94 12.22
C PRO A 364 -17.52 0.64 11.00
N VAL A 365 -17.71 1.41 9.92
CA VAL A 365 -17.09 1.16 8.62
C VAL A 365 -16.22 2.31 8.13
N THR A 366 -15.21 1.98 7.34
CA THR A 366 -14.42 2.93 6.56
C THR A 366 -14.15 2.39 5.15
N ALA A 367 -13.61 3.22 4.25
CA ALA A 367 -13.39 2.84 2.85
C ALA A 367 -11.98 3.19 2.35
N LEU A 368 -11.45 2.38 1.43
CA LEU A 368 -10.16 2.60 0.78
C LEU A 368 -10.25 2.34 -0.73
N HIS A 369 -10.13 3.40 -1.53
CA HIS A 369 -10.12 3.30 -3.00
C HIS A 369 -9.41 4.50 -3.64
N SER A 370 -9.11 4.41 -4.93
CA SER A 370 -8.26 5.35 -5.67
C SER A 370 -8.83 6.76 -5.84
N GLU A 371 -10.16 6.91 -5.79
CA GLU A 371 -10.83 8.23 -5.90
C GLU A 371 -10.83 9.03 -4.60
N LEU A 372 -10.46 8.42 -3.46
CA LEU A 372 -10.32 9.15 -2.20
C LEU A 372 -9.03 10.00 -2.20
N PRO A 373 -9.05 11.21 -1.63
CA PRO A 373 -7.84 11.97 -1.35
C PRO A 373 -6.85 11.16 -0.49
N GLN A 374 -5.55 11.28 -0.74
CA GLN A 374 -4.54 10.48 -0.05
C GLN A 374 -4.57 10.66 1.47
N SER A 375 -4.80 11.87 1.97
CA SER A 375 -4.95 12.14 3.41
C SER A 375 -6.12 11.38 4.03
N GLN A 376 -7.23 11.25 3.30
CA GLN A 376 -8.40 10.48 3.74
C GLN A 376 -8.10 8.99 3.72
N ARG A 377 -7.40 8.49 2.69
CA ARG A 377 -6.96 7.08 2.60
C ARG A 377 -6.10 6.70 3.81
N ASN A 378 -5.11 7.52 4.16
CA ASN A 378 -4.24 7.30 5.31
C ASN A 378 -5.02 7.32 6.64
N ARG A 379 -5.94 8.27 6.80
CA ARG A 379 -6.82 8.35 7.98
C ARG A 379 -7.70 7.12 8.11
N ASN A 380 -8.37 6.73 7.03
CA ASN A 380 -9.28 5.59 6.99
C ASN A 380 -8.53 4.29 7.34
N LEU A 381 -7.32 4.11 6.80
CA LEU A 381 -6.46 2.98 7.14
C LEU A 381 -6.04 3.00 8.63
N SER A 382 -5.76 4.18 9.19
CA SER A 382 -5.46 4.34 10.63
C SER A 382 -6.67 4.03 11.52
N ASP A 383 -7.86 4.49 11.13
CA ASP A 383 -9.11 4.21 11.86
C ASP A 383 -9.40 2.69 11.85
N PHE A 384 -9.12 1.99 10.75
CA PHE A 384 -9.22 0.53 10.70
C PHE A 384 -8.15 -0.18 11.55
N ARG A 385 -6.88 0.26 11.45
CA ARG A 385 -5.76 -0.32 12.22
C ARG A 385 -5.97 -0.22 13.73
N SER A 386 -6.61 0.85 14.18
CA SER A 386 -6.93 1.09 15.60
C SER A 386 -8.23 0.44 16.07
N GLN A 387 -8.90 -0.36 15.22
CA GLN A 387 -10.22 -0.97 15.47
C GLN A 387 -11.34 0.05 15.75
N LYS A 388 -11.14 1.33 15.45
CA LYS A 388 -12.21 2.33 15.51
C LYS A 388 -13.29 2.09 14.45
N SER A 389 -12.88 1.56 13.30
CA SER A 389 -13.79 0.96 12.32
C SER A 389 -13.40 -0.51 12.18
N ARG A 390 -14.32 -1.43 12.50
CA ARG A 390 -14.06 -2.86 12.35
C ARG A 390 -14.20 -3.36 10.92
N ILE A 391 -14.86 -2.59 10.04
CA ILE A 391 -15.08 -2.93 8.64
C ILE A 391 -14.29 -1.99 7.73
N LEU A 392 -13.52 -2.56 6.79
CA LEU A 392 -12.85 -1.84 5.71
C LEU A 392 -13.41 -2.28 4.36
N ILE A 393 -14.14 -1.39 3.68
CA ILE A 393 -14.54 -1.59 2.28
C ILE A 393 -13.40 -1.15 1.37
N SER A 394 -13.01 -1.99 0.42
CA SER A 394 -11.96 -1.64 -0.52
C SER A 394 -12.16 -2.21 -1.92
N THR A 395 -11.55 -1.53 -2.88
CA THR A 395 -11.22 -2.14 -4.18
C THR A 395 -9.93 -2.96 -4.08
N ASP A 396 -9.47 -3.55 -5.18
CA ASP A 396 -8.19 -4.29 -5.24
C ASP A 396 -6.94 -3.47 -4.91
N VAL A 397 -7.10 -2.16 -4.70
CA VAL A 397 -6.04 -1.30 -4.16
C VAL A 397 -5.54 -1.78 -2.79
N ALA A 398 -6.38 -2.47 -2.02
CA ALA A 398 -6.02 -2.97 -0.69
C ALA A 398 -5.80 -4.48 -0.60
N SER A 399 -6.03 -5.23 -1.68
CA SER A 399 -5.80 -6.68 -1.68
C SER A 399 -4.31 -7.03 -1.69
N ARG A 400 -3.42 -6.11 -2.07
CA ARG A 400 -1.99 -6.36 -2.31
C ARG A 400 -1.09 -5.36 -1.60
N GLY A 401 0.06 -5.82 -1.12
CA GLY A 401 1.11 -4.95 -0.58
C GLY A 401 0.84 -4.17 0.71
N LEU A 402 -0.41 -3.82 1.00
CA LEU A 402 -0.72 -2.94 2.13
C LEU A 402 -0.48 -3.67 3.45
N ASP A 403 0.23 -3.04 4.37
CA ASP A 403 0.26 -3.40 5.78
C ASP A 403 -1.09 -3.11 6.44
N ILE A 404 -2.08 -3.92 6.10
CA ILE A 404 -3.35 -4.00 6.80
C ILE A 404 -3.19 -5.08 7.86
N PRO A 405 -3.61 -4.84 9.12
CA PRO A 405 -3.67 -5.89 10.11
C PRO A 405 -4.40 -7.09 9.54
N GLU A 406 -3.94 -8.27 9.92
CA GLU A 406 -4.65 -9.49 9.60
C GLU A 406 -6.11 -9.39 10.04
N VAL A 407 -7.03 -9.73 9.13
CA VAL A 407 -8.47 -9.66 9.38
C VAL A 407 -9.03 -11.04 9.68
N ASN A 408 -10.12 -11.10 10.46
CA ASN A 408 -10.80 -12.36 10.76
C ASN A 408 -11.61 -12.86 9.57
N PHE A 409 -12.27 -11.92 8.88
CA PHE A 409 -13.12 -12.23 7.73
C PHE A 409 -12.77 -11.40 6.50
N VAL A 410 -12.75 -12.08 5.35
CA VAL A 410 -12.73 -11.43 4.03
C VAL A 410 -14.05 -11.69 3.33
N ILE A 411 -14.77 -10.64 2.99
CA ILE A 411 -16.01 -10.74 2.22
C ILE A 411 -15.74 -10.25 0.80
N ASN A 412 -15.81 -11.15 -0.18
CA ASN A 412 -15.85 -10.76 -1.59
C ASN A 412 -17.28 -10.36 -1.92
N PHE A 413 -17.62 -9.08 -1.70
CA PHE A 413 -18.91 -8.55 -2.06
C PHE A 413 -19.13 -8.69 -3.57
N ASP A 414 -18.13 -8.37 -4.40
CA ASP A 414 -18.12 -8.72 -5.81
C ASP A 414 -17.08 -9.82 -6.09
N VAL A 415 -17.46 -10.85 -6.85
CA VAL A 415 -16.51 -11.88 -7.31
C VAL A 415 -15.39 -11.22 -8.13
N PRO A 416 -14.11 -11.49 -7.82
CA PRO A 416 -13.00 -10.96 -8.58
C PRO A 416 -13.01 -11.50 -10.01
N ARG A 417 -12.56 -10.69 -10.97
CA ARG A 417 -12.56 -11.05 -12.40
C ARG A 417 -11.44 -12.01 -12.79
N ASN A 418 -10.38 -12.08 -11.99
CA ASN A 418 -9.22 -12.92 -12.22
C ASN A 418 -8.94 -13.74 -10.94
N PRO A 419 -8.70 -15.06 -11.04
CA PRO A 419 -8.32 -15.91 -9.92
C PRO A 419 -7.11 -15.43 -9.10
N VAL A 420 -6.15 -14.76 -9.73
CA VAL A 420 -4.99 -14.19 -9.03
C VAL A 420 -5.45 -13.14 -8.02
N ASP A 421 -6.38 -12.25 -8.40
CA ASP A 421 -6.93 -11.25 -7.48
C ASP A 421 -7.68 -11.89 -6.32
N TYR A 422 -8.38 -13.01 -6.54
CA TYR A 422 -9.02 -13.76 -5.46
C TYR A 422 -8.01 -14.20 -4.40
N VAL A 423 -6.91 -14.85 -4.80
CA VAL A 423 -5.85 -15.32 -3.90
C VAL A 423 -5.30 -14.17 -3.05
N HIS A 424 -5.10 -13.00 -3.65
CA HIS A 424 -4.63 -11.81 -2.95
C HIS A 424 -5.66 -11.24 -1.96
N ARG A 425 -6.95 -11.23 -2.33
CA ARG A 425 -8.05 -10.79 -1.45
C ARG A 425 -8.18 -11.69 -0.23
N VAL A 426 -8.30 -13.00 -0.43
CA VAL A 426 -8.48 -13.95 0.69
C VAL A 426 -7.21 -14.12 1.51
N GLY A 427 -6.04 -13.89 0.91
CA GLY A 427 -4.76 -13.82 1.61
C GLY A 427 -4.62 -12.65 2.59
N ARG A 428 -5.67 -11.85 2.85
CA ARG A 428 -5.73 -10.85 3.94
C ARG A 428 -6.11 -11.44 5.30
N THR A 429 -6.68 -12.64 5.30
CA THR A 429 -6.97 -13.43 6.50
C THR A 429 -6.09 -14.69 6.52
N ALA A 430 -6.20 -15.50 7.58
CA ALA A 430 -5.47 -16.75 7.76
C ALA A 430 -3.94 -16.61 7.61
N ARG A 431 -3.34 -15.58 8.23
CA ARG A 431 -1.89 -15.34 8.21
C ARG A 431 -1.22 -15.82 9.49
N ALA A 432 0.08 -16.07 9.41
CA ALA A 432 0.92 -16.45 10.56
C ALA A 432 0.34 -17.61 11.41
N GLY A 433 -0.29 -18.59 10.76
CA GLY A 433 -0.84 -19.79 11.40
C GLY A 433 -2.21 -19.63 12.05
N ARG A 434 -2.86 -18.46 11.95
CA ARG A 434 -4.23 -18.26 12.43
C ARG A 434 -5.27 -18.76 11.43
N GLU A 435 -6.44 -19.08 11.94
CA GLU A 435 -7.63 -19.40 11.15
C GLU A 435 -8.23 -18.11 10.56
N GLY A 436 -8.83 -18.25 9.40
CA GLY A 436 -9.50 -17.16 8.71
C GLY A 436 -10.62 -17.67 7.83
N THR A 437 -11.65 -16.85 7.63
CA THR A 437 -12.78 -17.22 6.79
C THR A 437 -12.97 -16.21 5.67
N SER A 438 -13.16 -16.70 4.46
CA SER A 438 -13.56 -15.89 3.32
C SER A 438 -14.97 -16.25 2.87
N VAL A 439 -15.82 -15.24 2.66
CA VAL A 439 -17.19 -15.40 2.19
C VAL A 439 -17.34 -14.67 0.85
N THR A 440 -17.63 -15.41 -0.21
CA THR A 440 -17.82 -14.84 -1.55
C THR A 440 -19.29 -14.78 -1.92
N PHE A 441 -19.80 -13.60 -2.26
CA PHE A 441 -21.16 -13.44 -2.74
C PHE A 441 -21.26 -13.85 -4.20
N VAL A 442 -22.09 -14.87 -4.47
CA VAL A 442 -22.23 -15.48 -5.80
C VAL A 442 -23.64 -15.29 -6.32
N GLY A 443 -23.76 -14.59 -7.45
CA GLY A 443 -25.00 -14.53 -8.22
C GLY A 443 -25.01 -15.51 -9.40
N GLN A 444 -26.15 -15.61 -10.08
CA GLN A 444 -26.35 -16.49 -11.24
C GLN A 444 -25.34 -16.25 -12.39
N ARG A 445 -24.83 -15.02 -12.52
CA ARG A 445 -23.89 -14.63 -13.59
C ARG A 445 -22.42 -14.85 -13.23
N ASP A 446 -22.13 -15.18 -11.98
CA ASP A 446 -20.76 -15.27 -11.47
C ASP A 446 -20.21 -16.71 -11.52
N VAL A 447 -21.02 -17.69 -11.92
CA VAL A 447 -20.65 -19.12 -11.93
C VAL A 447 -19.35 -19.38 -12.69
N ALA A 448 -19.19 -18.78 -13.88
CA ALA A 448 -17.97 -18.94 -14.68
C ALA A 448 -16.72 -18.37 -13.97
N LEU A 449 -16.87 -17.26 -13.23
CA LEU A 449 -15.78 -16.67 -12.46
C LEU A 449 -15.40 -17.56 -11.28
N VAL A 450 -16.39 -18.11 -10.57
CA VAL A 450 -16.16 -19.03 -9.44
C VAL A 450 -15.45 -20.29 -9.92
N LEU A 451 -15.91 -20.92 -11.01
CA LEU A 451 -15.27 -22.11 -11.56
C LEU A 451 -13.82 -21.86 -11.96
N ALA A 452 -13.52 -20.71 -12.59
CA ALA A 452 -12.15 -20.33 -12.92
C ALA A 452 -11.27 -20.13 -11.67
N ILE A 453 -11.85 -19.61 -10.57
CA ILE A 453 -11.16 -19.47 -9.28
C ILE A 453 -10.88 -20.86 -8.67
N GLU A 454 -11.87 -21.75 -8.63
CA GLU A 454 -11.73 -23.10 -8.08
C GLU A 454 -10.71 -23.94 -8.87
N GLU A 455 -10.74 -23.84 -10.20
CA GLU A 455 -9.77 -24.50 -11.09
C GLU A 455 -8.34 -24.00 -10.82
N TYR A 456 -8.17 -22.68 -10.70
CA TYR A 456 -6.85 -22.08 -10.45
C TYR A 456 -6.29 -22.45 -9.07
N ILE A 457 -7.14 -22.50 -8.04
CA ILE A 457 -6.73 -22.83 -6.67
C ILE A 457 -6.57 -24.34 -6.47
N GLY A 458 -7.30 -25.15 -7.24
CA GLY A 458 -7.35 -26.61 -7.10
C GLY A 458 -8.26 -27.07 -5.95
N SER A 459 -9.15 -26.23 -5.44
CA SER A 459 -10.12 -26.58 -4.39
C SER A 459 -11.46 -25.85 -4.59
N LYS A 460 -12.55 -26.47 -4.14
CA LYS A 460 -13.90 -25.90 -4.22
C LYS A 460 -14.26 -25.09 -2.99
N MET A 461 -15.07 -24.05 -3.18
CA MET A 461 -15.63 -23.28 -2.06
C MET A 461 -16.78 -24.05 -1.42
N ALA A 462 -16.86 -24.06 -0.10
CA ALA A 462 -18.00 -24.61 0.62
C ALA A 462 -19.15 -23.60 0.68
N GLU A 463 -20.39 -24.06 0.79
CA GLU A 463 -21.49 -23.14 1.08
C GLU A 463 -21.33 -22.58 2.50
N TRP A 464 -21.49 -21.27 2.66
CA TRP A 464 -21.43 -20.64 3.98
C TRP A 464 -22.70 -20.98 4.77
N THR A 465 -22.51 -21.55 5.95
CA THR A 465 -23.60 -21.89 6.87
C THR A 465 -23.18 -21.58 8.29
N GLU A 466 -24.15 -21.22 9.14
CA GLU A 466 -23.96 -21.06 10.58
C GLU A 466 -25.19 -21.63 11.29
N GLU A 467 -24.96 -22.41 12.35
CA GLU A 467 -26.02 -23.10 13.07
C GLU A 467 -27.05 -22.10 13.62
N GLY A 468 -28.34 -22.33 13.36
CA GLY A 468 -29.42 -21.42 13.77
C GLY A 468 -29.52 -20.10 12.99
N VAL A 469 -28.74 -19.93 11.92
CA VAL A 469 -28.73 -18.72 11.08
C VAL A 469 -29.19 -19.06 9.66
N ASN A 470 -30.33 -18.49 9.26
CA ASN A 470 -30.75 -18.47 7.86
C ASN A 470 -30.76 -17.02 7.36
N ILE A 471 -29.78 -16.66 6.53
CA ILE A 471 -29.60 -15.29 6.04
C ILE A 471 -30.79 -14.84 5.19
N GLU A 472 -31.21 -15.66 4.23
CA GLU A 472 -32.33 -15.31 3.33
C GLU A 472 -33.60 -14.97 4.12
N THR A 473 -33.91 -15.80 5.10
CA THR A 473 -35.06 -15.60 5.99
C THR A 473 -34.94 -14.30 6.78
N ARG A 474 -33.74 -13.96 7.30
CA ARG A 474 -33.51 -12.71 8.03
C ARG A 474 -33.53 -11.46 7.12
N VAL A 475 -33.14 -11.61 5.86
CA VAL A 475 -33.26 -10.54 4.84
C VAL A 475 -34.73 -10.28 4.53
N VAL A 476 -35.53 -11.32 4.30
CA VAL A 476 -36.94 -11.21 3.93
C VAL A 476 -37.84 -10.86 5.12
N LYS A 477 -37.47 -11.27 6.34
CA LYS A 477 -38.25 -10.97 7.54
C LYS A 477 -38.09 -9.51 7.98
N GLY A 478 -39.21 -8.92 8.40
CA GLY A 478 -39.23 -7.61 9.06
C GLY A 478 -39.09 -6.44 8.08
N ARG A 479 -38.33 -5.42 8.49
CA ARG A 479 -38.09 -4.20 7.70
C ARG A 479 -36.71 -4.14 7.03
N THR A 480 -35.88 -5.18 7.17
CA THR A 480 -34.48 -5.19 6.70
C THR A 480 -34.32 -4.73 5.24
N LEU A 481 -35.08 -5.29 4.30
CA LEU A 481 -35.03 -4.87 2.89
C LEU A 481 -35.40 -3.40 2.68
N LYS A 482 -36.39 -2.92 3.44
CA LYS A 482 -36.85 -1.53 3.36
C LYS A 482 -35.83 -0.58 3.96
N ASP A 483 -35.33 -0.87 5.15
CA ASP A 483 -34.36 -0.03 5.87
C ASP A 483 -33.04 0.08 5.08
N VAL A 484 -32.57 -1.03 4.50
CA VAL A 484 -31.38 -1.03 3.63
C VAL A 484 -31.63 -0.28 2.32
N ALA A 485 -32.82 -0.40 1.73
CA ALA A 485 -33.17 0.34 0.51
C ALA A 485 -33.26 1.85 0.76
N GLU A 486 -33.85 2.27 1.88
CA GLU A 486 -33.90 3.68 2.31
C GLU A 486 -32.49 4.24 2.54
N ALA A 487 -31.64 3.48 3.25
CA ALA A 487 -30.25 3.86 3.46
C ALA A 487 -29.47 3.97 2.14
N ARG A 488 -29.60 2.99 1.24
CA ARG A 488 -28.93 3.04 -0.06
C ARG A 488 -29.40 4.23 -0.91
N MET A 489 -30.69 4.56 -0.86
CA MET A 489 -31.25 5.69 -1.59
C MET A 489 -30.69 7.02 -1.07
N GLU A 490 -30.59 7.19 0.25
CA GLU A 490 -30.02 8.39 0.85
C GLU A 490 -28.51 8.49 0.57
N ALA A 491 -27.77 7.37 0.65
CA ALA A 491 -26.38 7.30 0.25
C ALA A 491 -26.15 7.76 -1.21
N LEU A 492 -27.05 7.37 -2.12
CA LEU A 492 -26.99 7.78 -3.54
C LEU A 492 -27.25 9.28 -3.70
N ARG A 493 -28.25 9.84 -3.00
CA ARG A 493 -28.55 11.28 -3.00
C ARG A 493 -27.39 12.11 -2.45
N ASP A 494 -26.74 11.65 -1.38
CA ASP A 494 -25.58 12.33 -0.84
C ASP A 494 -24.37 12.27 -1.79
N ALA A 495 -24.22 11.17 -2.55
CA ALA A 495 -23.16 11.05 -3.55
C ALA A 495 -23.39 12.00 -4.73
N GLU A 496 -24.63 12.07 -5.24
CA GLU A 496 -25.02 12.96 -6.34
C GLU A 496 -24.94 14.45 -5.95
N SER A 497 -25.32 14.80 -4.72
CA SER A 497 -25.23 16.17 -4.21
C SER A 497 -23.78 16.62 -3.90
N GLY A 498 -22.80 15.73 -4.11
CA GLY A 498 -21.38 16.00 -3.91
C GLY A 498 -20.99 16.19 -2.44
N LYS A 499 -21.84 15.77 -1.49
CA LYS A 499 -21.49 15.78 -0.07
C LYS A 499 -20.50 14.66 0.21
N ASP A 500 -19.52 14.95 1.05
CA ASP A 500 -18.67 13.95 1.66
C ASP A 500 -19.42 13.23 2.80
N VAL A 501 -18.77 12.21 3.36
CA VAL A 501 -19.33 11.36 4.43
C VAL A 501 -19.66 12.14 5.71
N LYS A 502 -19.16 13.37 5.85
CA LYS A 502 -19.48 14.28 6.97
C LYS A 502 -20.56 15.29 6.61
N GLY A 503 -21.16 15.19 5.43
CA GLY A 503 -22.18 16.13 4.93
C GLY A 503 -21.61 17.41 4.33
N TRP A 504 -20.29 17.56 4.19
CA TRP A 504 -19.66 18.76 3.63
C TRP A 504 -19.62 18.65 2.11
N ARG A 505 -20.05 19.69 1.39
CA ARG A 505 -19.94 19.73 -0.08
C ARG A 505 -18.46 19.64 -0.49
N ARG A 506 -18.09 18.60 -1.24
CA ARG A 506 -16.80 18.52 -1.92
C ARG A 506 -16.70 19.73 -2.85
N LYS A 507 -15.66 20.56 -2.70
CA LYS A 507 -15.26 21.52 -3.75
C LYS A 507 -14.86 20.70 -4.97
N ILE A 508 -15.81 20.47 -5.89
CA ILE A 508 -15.51 19.89 -7.20
C ILE A 508 -14.54 20.87 -7.89
N LYS A 509 -13.26 20.52 -7.97
CA LYS A 509 -12.34 21.23 -8.88
C LYS A 509 -12.88 21.03 -10.29
N LYS A 510 -13.22 22.15 -10.92
CA LYS A 510 -13.94 22.28 -12.18
C LYS A 510 -13.04 21.95 -13.38
N ASP A 511 -12.32 20.82 -13.36
CA ASP A 511 -11.35 20.49 -14.42
C ASP A 511 -11.81 19.38 -15.37
N ARG A 512 -12.95 18.72 -15.14
CA ARG A 512 -13.47 17.64 -16.03
C ARG A 512 -14.50 18.08 -17.09
N LYS A 513 -14.68 19.39 -17.34
CA LYS A 513 -15.60 19.88 -18.38
C LYS A 513 -14.94 20.39 -19.67
N ARG A 514 -13.63 20.24 -19.85
CA ARG A 514 -12.91 20.63 -21.09
C ARG A 514 -12.40 19.49 -21.97
N ALA A 515 -12.68 18.23 -21.62
CA ALA A 515 -12.19 17.07 -22.39
C ALA A 515 -13.26 16.38 -23.26
N PHE A 516 -14.42 17.02 -23.50
CA PHE A 516 -15.48 16.46 -24.36
C PHE A 516 -16.14 17.50 -25.29
N VAL A 517 -15.53 18.67 -25.43
CA VAL A 517 -15.84 19.64 -26.50
C VAL A 517 -14.50 20.16 -26.98
N GLY A 518 -14.04 19.61 -28.10
CA GLY A 518 -12.74 19.84 -28.71
C GLY A 518 -12.46 18.74 -29.71
#